data_AF-A0A0E9LRX3-F1
#
_entry.id   AF-A0A0E9LRX3-F1
#
_cell.length_a   1.000
_cell.length_b   1.000
_cell.length_c   1.000
_cell.angle_alpha   90.00
_cell.angle_beta   90.00
_cell.angle_gamma   90.00
#
_symmetry.space_group_name_H-M   'P 1'
#
loop_
_entity.id
_entity.type
_entity.pdbx_description
1 polymer ?
#
loop_
_entity_poly.entity_id
_entity_poly.type
_entity_poly.pdbx_seq_one_letter_code
_entity_poly.pdbx_strand_id
1 'polypeptide(L)'
;MKLLPRKGKKFYCLIKNITGILPKNPDYYLLALHHKSLMRKDDNGLPINNERLEYLGDAILGAVIAHELYLRFPHKDEGALTKMRARIVNRHNLNRQALKMGLGQLIKTQPLADLAQTHIPGDALEA
;
A
#
# COMPACT_ATOMS: atom_id res chain seq x y z
N MET A 1 -17.75 -23.53 0.29
CA MET A 1 -16.37 -23.06 0.56
C MET A 1 -15.58 -23.13 -0.75
N LYS A 2 -15.43 -22.02 -1.49
CA LYS A 2 -14.73 -22.03 -2.80
C LYS A 2 -13.23 -22.28 -2.54
N LEU A 3 -12.71 -23.37 -3.10
CA LEU A 3 -11.30 -23.76 -3.01
C LEU A 3 -10.42 -22.67 -3.64
N LEU A 4 -9.48 -22.14 -2.86
CA LEU A 4 -8.47 -21.20 -3.34
C LEU A 4 -7.53 -21.92 -4.34
N PRO A 5 -7.31 -21.37 -5.56
CA PRO A 5 -6.37 -21.96 -6.50
C PRO A 5 -4.97 -22.02 -5.89
N ARG A 6 -4.24 -23.13 -6.07
CA ARG A 6 -2.91 -23.37 -5.46
C ARG A 6 -1.91 -22.22 -5.71
N LYS A 7 -1.96 -21.57 -6.88
CA LYS A 7 -1.13 -20.40 -7.23
C LYS A 7 -1.51 -19.09 -6.50
N GLY A 8 -2.71 -18.99 -5.93
CA GLY A 8 -3.18 -17.83 -5.16
C GLY A 8 -3.02 -17.97 -3.65
N LYS A 9 -2.75 -19.18 -3.13
CA LYS A 9 -2.76 -19.43 -1.67
C LYS A 9 -1.82 -18.50 -0.89
N LYS A 10 -0.61 -18.25 -1.40
CA LYS A 10 0.36 -17.32 -0.78
C LYS A 10 -0.18 -15.90 -0.69
N PHE A 11 -0.79 -15.41 -1.76
CA PHE A 11 -1.42 -14.08 -1.81
C PHE A 11 -2.54 -13.97 -0.77
N TYR A 12 -3.53 -14.88 -0.80
CA TYR A 12 -4.65 -14.82 0.15
C TYR A 12 -4.22 -14.96 1.61
N CYS A 13 -3.24 -15.82 1.90
CA CYS A 13 -2.69 -15.95 3.25
C CYS A 13 -2.00 -14.66 3.70
N LEU A 14 -1.15 -14.06 2.86
CA LEU A 14 -0.45 -12.83 3.24
C LEU A 14 -1.42 -11.66 3.43
N ILE A 15 -2.35 -11.46 2.51
CA ILE A 15 -3.34 -10.38 2.64
C ILE A 15 -4.20 -10.58 3.89
N LYS A 16 -4.62 -11.82 4.20
CA LYS A 16 -5.35 -12.11 5.44
C LYS A 16 -4.50 -11.83 6.69
N ASN A 17 -3.20 -12.12 6.66
CA ASN A 17 -2.31 -11.85 7.79
C ASN A 17 -2.11 -10.34 8.01
N ILE A 18 -2.06 -9.55 6.93
CA ILE A 18 -1.88 -8.09 7.00
C ILE A 18 -3.17 -7.41 7.44
N THR A 19 -4.30 -7.77 6.81
CA THR A 19 -5.56 -7.01 6.92
C THR A 19 -6.55 -7.64 7.90
N GLY A 20 -6.32 -8.88 8.35
CA GLY A 20 -7.28 -9.68 9.11
C GLY A 20 -8.45 -10.23 8.29
N ILE A 21 -8.59 -9.83 7.02
CA ILE A 21 -9.73 -10.17 6.17
C ILE A 21 -9.32 -10.95 4.92
N LEU A 22 -10.23 -11.77 4.40
CA LEU A 22 -10.07 -12.35 3.08
C LEU A 22 -10.55 -11.35 2.02
N PRO A 23 -9.74 -11.07 0.98
CA PRO A 23 -10.14 -10.25 -0.15
C PRO A 23 -11.47 -10.69 -0.76
N LYS A 24 -12.48 -9.81 -0.71
CA LYS A 24 -13.76 -10.04 -1.41
C LYS A 24 -13.59 -9.87 -2.92
N ASN A 25 -12.90 -8.80 -3.32
CA ASN A 25 -12.50 -8.55 -4.69
C ASN A 25 -10.96 -8.53 -4.76
N PRO A 26 -10.32 -9.63 -5.23
CA PRO A 26 -8.87 -9.73 -5.28
C PRO A 26 -8.22 -8.77 -6.29
N ASP A 27 -8.98 -8.25 -7.27
CA ASP A 27 -8.42 -7.45 -8.36
C ASP A 27 -7.85 -6.13 -7.88
N TYR A 28 -8.49 -5.49 -6.89
CA TYR A 28 -7.95 -4.26 -6.27
C TYR A 28 -6.63 -4.49 -5.56
N TYR A 29 -6.50 -5.60 -4.82
CA TYR A 29 -5.26 -5.96 -4.14
C TYR A 29 -4.17 -6.33 -5.14
N LEU A 30 -4.50 -7.01 -6.24
CA LEU A 30 -3.54 -7.29 -7.31
C LEU A 30 -3.07 -6.01 -8.00
N LEU A 31 -4.00 -5.08 -8.26
CA LEU A 31 -3.69 -3.78 -8.86
C LEU A 31 -2.80 -2.94 -7.94
N ALA A 32 -3.06 -2.91 -6.63
CA ALA A 32 -2.21 -2.23 -5.64
C ALA A 32 -0.76 -2.73 -5.64
N LEU A 33 -0.56 -4.01 -6.00
CA LEU A 33 0.76 -4.65 -6.08
C LEU A 33 1.44 -4.49 -7.45
N HIS A 34 0.83 -3.81 -8.43
CA HIS A 34 1.40 -3.59 -9.76
C HIS A 34 2.06 -2.22 -9.86
N HIS A 35 3.39 -2.21 -9.86
CA HIS A 35 4.14 -0.97 -10.07
C HIS A 35 4.12 -0.54 -11.55
N LYS A 36 4.14 0.78 -11.79
CA LYS A 36 4.13 1.37 -13.14
C LYS A 36 5.25 0.90 -14.06
N SER A 37 6.38 0.43 -13.54
CA SER A 37 7.48 -0.12 -14.37
C SER A 37 7.08 -1.35 -15.17
N LEU A 38 5.96 -2.02 -14.85
CA LEU A 38 5.44 -3.09 -15.69
C LEU A 38 4.94 -2.60 -17.06
N MET A 39 4.67 -1.29 -17.21
CA MET A 39 4.22 -0.66 -18.45
C MET A 39 3.01 -1.36 -19.10
N ARG A 40 2.16 -1.99 -18.28
CA ARG A 40 0.94 -2.66 -18.75
C ARG A 40 -0.11 -1.64 -19.11
N LYS A 41 -0.87 -1.93 -20.16
CA LYS A 41 -2.01 -1.15 -20.62
C LYS A 41 -3.20 -2.07 -20.85
N ASP A 42 -4.41 -1.52 -20.69
CA ASP A 42 -5.65 -2.19 -21.10
C ASP A 42 -5.90 -2.05 -22.61
N ASP A 43 -7.02 -2.60 -23.09
CA ASP A 43 -7.42 -2.55 -24.50
C ASP A 43 -7.63 -1.12 -25.03
N ASN A 44 -7.85 -0.14 -24.13
CA ASN A 44 -8.01 1.27 -24.44
C ASN A 44 -6.69 2.06 -24.30
N GLY A 45 -5.59 1.39 -23.97
CA GLY A 45 -4.27 2.01 -23.78
C GLY A 45 -4.07 2.67 -22.42
N LEU A 46 -4.99 2.53 -21.47
CA LEU A 46 -4.87 3.10 -20.13
C LEU A 46 -3.87 2.30 -19.28
N PRO A 47 -2.98 2.95 -18.50
CA PRO A 47 -2.05 2.25 -17.62
C PRO A 47 -2.74 1.36 -16.59
N ILE A 48 -2.28 0.12 -16.44
CA ILE A 48 -2.71 -0.80 -15.39
C ILE A 48 -1.62 -0.87 -14.31
N ASN A 49 -1.71 0.03 -13.34
CA ASN A 49 -0.79 0.14 -12.22
C ASN A 49 -1.50 0.69 -10.96
N ASN A 50 -0.76 0.80 -9.87
CA ASN A 50 -1.26 1.21 -8.57
C ASN A 50 -1.41 2.73 -8.38
N GLU A 51 -0.99 3.59 -9.31
CA GLU A 51 -0.87 5.05 -9.08
C GLU A 51 -2.20 5.71 -8.67
N ARG A 52 -3.33 5.25 -9.24
CA ARG A 52 -4.66 5.76 -8.87
C ARG A 52 -5.11 5.31 -7.49
N LEU A 53 -4.72 4.10 -7.08
CA LEU A 53 -5.02 3.58 -5.76
C LEU A 53 -4.14 4.25 -4.71
N GLU A 54 -2.83 4.42 -4.99
CA GLU A 54 -1.88 5.17 -4.17
C GLU A 54 -2.40 6.58 -3.88
N TYR A 55 -2.84 7.30 -4.91
CA TYR A 55 -3.41 8.65 -4.76
C TYR A 55 -4.61 8.70 -3.80
N LEU A 56 -5.54 7.75 -3.91
CA LEU A 56 -6.69 7.66 -3.02
C LEU A 56 -6.27 7.25 -1.60
N GLY A 57 -5.34 6.30 -1.52
CA GLY A 57 -4.83 5.72 -0.29
C GLY A 57 -4.06 6.70 0.58
N ASP A 58 -3.20 7.54 -0.01
CA ASP A 58 -2.50 8.61 0.70
C ASP A 58 -3.49 9.57 1.39
N ALA A 59 -4.55 9.98 0.68
CA ALA A 59 -5.59 10.83 1.26
C ALA A 59 -6.32 10.15 2.43
N ILE A 60 -6.66 8.86 2.29
CA ILE A 60 -7.31 8.09 3.36
C ILE A 60 -6.39 7.91 4.56
N LEU A 61 -5.13 7.49 4.34
CA LEU A 61 -4.14 7.30 5.38
C LEU A 61 -3.86 8.61 6.12
N GLY A 62 -3.68 9.71 5.38
CA GLY A 62 -3.49 11.04 5.92
C GLY A 62 -4.65 11.48 6.81
N ALA A 63 -5.89 11.19 6.43
CA ALA A 63 -7.08 11.49 7.21
C ALA A 63 -7.16 10.65 8.50
N VAL A 64 -6.91 9.33 8.41
CA VAL A 64 -6.92 8.42 9.57
C VAL A 64 -5.85 8.83 10.59
N ILE A 65 -4.62 9.13 10.14
CA ILE A 65 -3.55 9.56 11.03
C ILE A 65 -3.85 10.95 11.63
N ALA A 66 -4.40 11.88 10.85
CA ALA A 66 -4.80 13.18 11.38
C ALA A 66 -5.87 13.04 12.48
N HIS A 67 -6.88 12.19 12.26
CA HIS A 67 -7.91 11.89 13.24
C HIS A 67 -7.34 11.28 14.54
N GLU A 68 -6.45 10.28 14.42
CA GLU A 68 -5.78 9.68 15.58
C GLU A 68 -4.93 10.68 16.36
N LEU A 69 -4.19 11.55 15.67
CA LEU A 69 -3.37 12.57 16.31
C LEU A 69 -4.22 13.63 17.01
N TYR A 70 -5.33 14.06 16.40
CA TYR A 70 -6.27 15.00 16.98
C TYR A 70 -6.83 14.49 18.32
N LEU A 71 -7.25 13.22 18.36
CA LEU A 71 -7.80 12.61 19.58
C LEU A 71 -6.73 12.37 20.66
N ARG A 72 -5.53 11.91 20.27
CA ARG A 72 -4.47 11.54 21.22
C ARG A 72 -3.75 12.75 21.82
N PHE A 73 -3.71 13.87 21.11
CA PHE A 73 -2.94 15.05 21.50
C PHE A 73 -3.79 16.33 21.51
N PRO A 74 -4.83 16.41 22.36
CA PRO A 74 -5.81 17.50 22.35
C PRO A 74 -5.23 18.88 22.70
N HIS A 75 -4.02 18.93 23.28
CA HIS A 75 -3.33 20.17 23.67
C HIS A 75 -2.26 20.62 22.66
N LYS A 76 -2.08 19.91 21.54
CA LYS A 76 -1.13 20.31 20.50
C LYS A 76 -1.82 21.20 19.46
N ASP A 77 -1.09 22.20 18.99
CA ASP A 77 -1.55 23.05 17.90
C ASP A 77 -1.48 22.34 16.53
N GLU A 78 -2.09 22.95 15.52
CA GLU A 78 -2.13 22.43 14.15
C GLU A 78 -0.72 22.16 13.62
N GLY A 79 0.23 23.07 13.82
CA GLY A 79 1.59 22.94 13.31
C GLY A 79 2.34 21.74 13.92
N ALA A 80 2.17 21.48 15.21
CA ALA A 80 2.72 20.31 15.87
C ALA A 80 2.09 19.01 15.35
N LEU A 81 0.76 18.99 15.21
CA LEU A 81 0.03 17.83 14.68
C LEU A 81 0.44 17.53 13.23
N THR A 82 0.58 18.57 12.39
CA THR A 82 1.03 18.45 11.00
C THR A 82 2.45 17.88 10.91
N LYS A 83 3.39 18.35 11.75
CA LYS A 83 4.75 17.79 11.84
C LYS A 83 4.74 16.33 12.28
N MET A 84 3.90 15.97 13.26
CA MET A 84 3.77 14.59 13.72
C MET A 84 3.21 13.69 12.62
N ARG A 85 2.16 14.12 11.93
CA ARG A 85 1.59 13.40 10.79
C ARG A 85 2.63 13.15 9.72
N ALA A 86 3.33 14.20 9.27
CA ALA A 86 4.38 14.09 8.26
C ALA A 86 5.51 13.13 8.66
N ARG A 87 5.85 13.07 9.96
CA ARG A 87 6.83 12.10 10.48
C ARG A 87 6.30 10.67 10.48
N ILE A 88 4.99 10.44 10.57
CA ILE A 88 4.40 9.10 10.55
C ILE A 88 4.27 8.59 9.12
N VAL A 89 3.66 9.38 8.23
CA VAL A 89 3.32 8.98 6.85
C VAL A 89 4.44 9.28 5.84
N ASN A 90 5.68 9.48 6.28
CA ASN A 90 6.77 9.66 5.31
C ASN A 90 7.12 8.35 4.60
N ARG A 91 7.59 8.50 3.36
CA ARG A 91 8.01 7.43 2.45
C ARG A 91 8.94 6.40 3.09
N HIS A 92 9.92 6.83 3.90
CA HIS A 92 10.86 5.92 4.57
C HIS A 92 10.16 5.01 5.59
N ASN A 93 9.26 5.56 6.39
CA ASN A 93 8.47 4.80 7.34
C ASN A 93 7.51 3.85 6.61
N LEU A 94 6.79 4.32 5.59
CA LEU A 94 5.86 3.49 4.84
C LEU A 94 6.55 2.32 4.13
N ASN A 95 7.68 2.56 3.46
CA ASN A 95 8.51 1.49 2.89
C ASN A 95 8.89 0.45 3.94
N ARG A 96 9.43 0.91 5.08
CA ARG A 96 9.88 0.03 6.15
C ARG A 96 8.73 -0.84 6.66
N GLN A 97 7.53 -0.25 6.82
CA GLN A 97 6.35 -0.97 7.28
C GLN A 97 5.87 -1.98 6.23
N ALA A 98 5.83 -1.59 4.95
CA ALA A 98 5.45 -2.48 3.85
C ALA A 98 6.35 -3.72 3.77
N LEU A 99 7.67 -3.53 3.88
CA LEU A 99 8.65 -4.62 3.87
C LEU A 99 8.50 -5.53 5.09
N LYS A 100 8.29 -4.97 6.29
CA LYS A 100 8.02 -5.75 7.51
C LYS A 100 6.74 -6.59 7.42
N MET A 101 5.72 -6.08 6.73
CA MET A 101 4.48 -6.81 6.46
C MET A 101 4.66 -7.92 5.41
N GLY A 102 5.81 -7.95 4.72
CA GLY A 102 6.09 -8.91 3.66
C GLY A 102 5.50 -8.54 2.30
N LEU A 103 4.93 -7.34 2.13
CA LEU A 103 4.30 -6.89 0.88
C LEU A 103 5.26 -6.98 -0.31
N GLY A 104 6.55 -6.69 -0.10
CA GLY A 104 7.59 -6.79 -1.13
C GLY A 104 7.66 -8.15 -1.83
N GLN A 105 7.19 -9.24 -1.20
CA GLN A 105 7.16 -10.57 -1.82
C GLN A 105 6.04 -10.73 -2.87
N LEU A 106 5.05 -9.86 -2.88
CA LEU A 106 3.91 -9.89 -3.78
C LEU A 106 3.98 -8.83 -4.89
N ILE A 107 4.71 -7.74 -4.65
CA ILE A 107 4.84 -6.63 -5.60
C ILE A 107 5.41 -7.14 -6.93
N LYS A 108 4.81 -6.65 -8.02
CA LYS A 108 5.24 -6.91 -9.39
C LYS A 108 5.89 -5.66 -9.97
N THR A 109 7.17 -5.78 -10.27
CA THR A 109 8.01 -4.76 -10.90
C THR A 109 8.84 -5.40 -12.01
N GLN A 110 9.55 -4.58 -12.78
CA GLN A 110 10.67 -5.08 -13.59
C GLN A 110 11.81 -5.64 -12.69
N PRO A 111 12.61 -6.62 -13.18
CA PRO A 111 13.56 -7.40 -12.36
C PRO A 111 14.71 -6.63 -11.70
N LEU A 112 14.94 -5.36 -12.08
CA LEU A 112 16.12 -4.59 -11.70
C LEU A 112 15.97 -3.79 -10.39
N ALA A 113 14.83 -3.88 -9.70
CA ALA A 113 14.57 -3.08 -8.51
C ALA A 113 14.98 -3.80 -7.21
N ASP A 114 16.01 -3.30 -6.52
CA ASP A 114 16.18 -3.59 -5.09
C ASP A 114 15.07 -2.88 -4.31
N LEU A 115 14.00 -3.61 -4.00
CA LEU A 115 12.82 -3.06 -3.33
C LEU A 115 13.15 -2.36 -2.00
N ALA A 116 14.22 -2.76 -1.31
CA ALA A 116 14.61 -2.14 -0.04
C ALA A 116 15.11 -0.69 -0.21
N GLN A 117 15.63 -0.35 -1.38
CA GLN A 117 16.20 0.96 -1.71
C GLN A 117 15.27 1.83 -2.58
N THR A 118 14.08 1.32 -2.91
CA THR A 118 13.10 2.03 -3.74
C THR A 118 11.89 2.40 -2.90
N HIS A 119 11.08 3.31 -3.40
CA HIS A 119 9.83 3.73 -2.78
C HIS A 119 8.62 2.85 -3.09
N ILE A 120 8.82 1.86 -3.97
CA ILE A 120 7.77 0.98 -4.49
C ILE A 120 6.99 0.26 -3.36
N PRO A 121 7.62 -0.23 -2.28
CA PRO A 121 6.86 -0.86 -1.20
C PRO A 121 5.88 0.07 -0.49
N GLY A 122 6.27 1.33 -0.27
CA GLY A 122 5.42 2.36 0.34
C GLY A 122 4.24 2.69 -0.55
N ASP A 123 4.49 2.93 -1.83
CA ASP A 123 3.42 3.23 -2.81
C ASP A 123 2.41 2.07 -2.90
N ALA A 124 2.88 0.82 -2.82
CA ALA A 124 2.03 -0.37 -2.80
C ALA A 124 1.31 -0.62 -1.45
N LEU A 125 1.76 0.02 -0.36
CA LEU A 125 1.07 -0.01 0.94
C LEU A 125 -0.01 1.07 1.02
N GLU A 126 0.21 2.21 0.35
CA GLU A 126 -0.78 3.27 0.21
C GLU A 126 -1.92 2.82 -0.71
N ALA A 127 -1.60 2.15 -1.82
CA ALA A 127 -2.58 1.58 -2.75
C ALA A 127 -3.45 0.45 -2.15
#